data_AF-A0A523EWY4-F1
#
_entry.id   AF-A0A523EWY4-F1
#
_cell.length_a   1.000
_cell.length_b   1.000
_cell.length_c   1.000
_cell.angle_alpha   90.00
_cell.angle_beta   90.00
_cell.angle_gamma   90.00
#
_symmetry.space_group_name_H-M   'P 1'
#
loop_
_entity.id
_entity.type
_entity.pdbx_description
1 polymer ?
#
loop_
_entity_poly.entity_id
_entity_poly.type
_entity_poly.pdbx_seq_one_letter_code
_entity_poly.pdbx_strand_id
1 'polypeptide(L)' 'MFKSRIHREVDAQMAARIAAQSGTVVLDIRTPKEYQSGTIEGSINIDFHGPTFNGDLGELDKDAHYVVF' A
#
# COMPACT_ATOMS: atom_id res chain seq x y z
N MET A 1 -9.75 -21.57 -8.01
CA MET A 1 -10.76 -20.51 -7.84
C MET A 1 -10.23 -19.56 -6.77
N PHE A 2 -9.50 -18.51 -7.16
CA PHE A 2 -8.94 -17.54 -6.21
C PHE A 2 -10.05 -16.56 -5.81
N LYS A 3 -10.59 -16.72 -4.60
CA LYS A 3 -11.44 -15.68 -4.01
C LYS A 3 -10.52 -14.52 -3.66
N SER A 4 -10.58 -13.42 -4.41
CA SER A 4 -9.95 -12.17 -4.03
C SER A 4 -10.46 -11.79 -2.63
N ARG A 5 -9.55 -11.80 -1.66
CA ARG A 5 -9.85 -11.53 -0.25
C ARG A 5 -9.60 -10.05 0.00
N ILE A 6 -10.57 -9.23 -0.38
CA ILE A 6 -10.55 -7.79 -0.07
C ILE A 6 -10.86 -7.65 1.41
N HIS A 7 -9.88 -7.18 2.19
CA HIS A 7 -10.10 -6.72 3.56
C HIS A 7 -10.42 -5.22 3.50
N ARG A 8 -11.63 -4.83 3.93
CA ARG A 8 -12.07 -3.43 3.83
C ARG A 8 -11.34 -2.52 4.81
N GLU A 9 -11.13 -3.01 6.04
CA GLU A 9 -10.38 -2.33 7.08
C GLU A 9 -9.69 -3.39 7.94
N VAL A 10 -8.48 -3.10 8.38
CA VAL A 10 -7.68 -3.95 9.25
C VAL A 10 -7.07 -3.10 10.35
N ASP A 11 -6.93 -3.65 11.55
CA ASP A 11 -6.14 -3.00 12.59
C ASP A 11 -4.64 -3.08 12.27
N ALA A 12 -3.82 -2.35 13.03
CA ALA A 12 -2.38 -2.30 12.83
C ALA A 12 -1.69 -3.68 12.94
N GLN A 13 -2.17 -4.56 13.83
CA GLN A 13 -1.59 -5.89 13.99
C GLN A 13 -1.88 -6.77 12.77
N MET A 14 -3.10 -6.72 12.25
CA MET A 14 -3.50 -7.46 11.07
C MET A 14 -2.82 -6.89 9.81
N ALA A 15 -2.71 -5.57 9.67
CA ALA A 15 -1.95 -4.93 8.61
C ALA A 15 -0.49 -5.41 8.59
N ALA A 16 0.18 -5.42 9.76
CA ALA A 16 1.55 -5.91 9.88
C ALA A 16 1.68 -7.40 9.50
N ARG A 17 0.70 -8.23 9.88
CA ARG A 17 0.68 -9.66 9.49
C ARG A 17 0.51 -9.86 7.98
N ILE A 18 -0.32 -9.05 7.32
CA ILE A 18 -0.51 -9.12 5.86
C ILE A 18 0.74 -8.60 5.13
N ALA A 19 1.32 -7.49 5.61
CA ALA A 19 2.53 -6.89 5.06
C ALA A 19 3.74 -7.85 5.12
N ALA A 20 3.78 -8.74 6.10
CA ALA A 20 4.82 -9.76 6.22
C ALA A 20 4.64 -10.98 5.28
N GLN A 21 3.52 -11.08 4.56
CA GLN A 21 3.30 -12.17 3.60
C GLN A 21 4.10 -11.93 2.32
N SER A 22 4.70 -13.00 1.78
CA SER A 22 5.41 -12.94 0.51
C SER A 22 4.48 -12.49 -0.62
N GLY A 23 4.92 -11.50 -1.40
CA GLY A 23 4.13 -10.94 -2.50
C GLY A 23 3.14 -9.84 -2.09
N THR A 24 3.11 -9.43 -0.82
CA THR A 24 2.39 -8.23 -0.39
C THR A 24 3.25 -6.99 -0.63
N VAL A 25 2.64 -5.95 -1.22
CA VAL A 25 3.21 -4.62 -1.37
C VAL A 25 2.54 -3.68 -0.37
N VAL A 26 3.35 -2.87 0.31
CA VAL A 26 2.86 -1.83 1.21
C VAL A 26 2.84 -0.50 0.46
N LEU A 27 1.67 0.14 0.36
CA LEU A 27 1.51 1.47 -0.21
C LEU A 27 1.29 2.48 0.91
N ASP A 28 2.17 3.48 0.97
CA ASP A 28 2.04 4.65 1.84
C ASP A 28 1.45 5.79 1.00
N ILE A 29 0.19 6.15 1.27
CA ILE A 29 -0.51 7.18 0.48
C ILE A 29 -0.40 8.59 1.06
N ARG A 30 0.45 8.76 2.08
CA ARG A 30 0.70 10.05 2.72
C ARG A 30 1.54 10.96 1.83
N THR A 31 1.68 12.22 2.24
CA THR A 31 2.49 13.18 1.50
C THR A 31 3.98 12.79 1.51
N PRO A 32 4.79 13.20 0.52
CA PRO A 32 6.21 12.89 0.49
C PRO A 32 6.97 13.40 1.73
N LYS A 33 6.50 14.49 2.34
CA LYS A 33 7.08 15.04 3.56
C LYS A 33 6.86 14.11 4.75
N GLU A 34 5.67 13.54 4.90
CA GLU A 34 5.38 12.56 5.96
C GLU A 34 6.16 11.27 5.74
N TYR A 35 6.24 10.80 4.50
CA TYR A 35 7.03 9.63 4.12
C TYR A 35 8.51 9.78 4.50
N GLN A 36 9.12 10.92 4.16
CA GLN A 36 10.51 11.24 4.49
C GLN A 36 10.75 11.39 6.01
N SER A 37 9.71 11.75 6.77
CA SER A 37 9.81 11.87 8.23
C SER A 37 9.80 10.51 8.96
N GLY A 38 9.42 9.43 8.27
CA GLY A 38 9.40 8.06 8.78
C GLY A 38 8.35 7.22 8.06
N THR A 39 8.76 6.03 7.62
CA THR A 39 7.91 5.09 6.86
C THR A 39 8.20 3.64 7.26
N ILE A 40 7.36 2.72 6.79
CA ILE A 40 7.60 1.28 6.85
C ILE A 40 8.68 0.92 5.82
N GLU A 41 9.70 0.17 6.22
CA GLU A 41 10.75 -0.26 5.32
C GLU A 41 10.18 -1.05 4.12
N GLY A 42 10.60 -0.69 2.90
CA GLY A 42 10.13 -1.34 1.67
C GLY A 42 8.76 -0.89 1.17
N SER A 43 8.10 0.06 1.83
CA SER A 43 6.87 0.67 1.30
C SER A 43 7.14 1.47 0.02
N ILE A 44 6.10 1.63 -0.80
CA ILE A 44 6.10 2.53 -1.96
C ILE A 44 5.22 3.74 -1.61
N ASN A 45 5.72 4.96 -1.81
CA ASN A 45 4.93 6.18 -1.62
C ASN A 45 4.19 6.54 -2.91
N ILE A 46 2.86 6.70 -2.82
CA ILE A 46 2.03 7.27 -3.89
C ILE A 46 1.18 8.37 -3.24
N ASP A 47 1.56 9.63 -3.42
CA ASP A 47 0.90 10.78 -2.77
C ASP A 47 -0.56 10.91 -3.23
N PHE A 48 -1.52 10.63 -2.33
CA PHE A 48 -2.94 10.74 -2.62
C PHE A 48 -3.39 12.14 -3.03
N HIS A 49 -2.69 13.16 -2.53
CA HIS A 49 -2.98 14.56 -2.85
C HIS A 49 -2.15 15.07 -4.05
N GLY A 50 -1.28 14.23 -4.60
CA GLY A 50 -0.41 14.56 -5.72
C GLY A 50 -1.16 14.60 -7.05
N PRO A 51 -0.72 15.46 -8.00
CA PRO A 51 -1.34 15.55 -9.32
C PRO A 51 -1.16 14.29 -10.18
N THR A 52 -0.22 13.41 -9.81
CA THR A 52 0.11 12.17 -10.53
C THR A 52 -0.58 10.93 -9.95
N PHE A 53 -1.33 11.04 -8.85
CA PHE A 53 -1.89 9.89 -8.11
C PHE A 53 -2.54 8.83 -9.00
N ASN A 54 -3.45 9.23 -9.90
CA ASN A 54 -4.15 8.29 -10.77
C ASN A 54 -3.22 7.61 -11.80
N GLY A 55 -2.17 8.29 -12.23
CA GLY A 55 -1.16 7.73 -13.12
C GLY A 55 -0.32 6.70 -12.38
N ASP A 56 0.25 7.08 -11.24
CA ASP A 56 1.12 6.25 -10.41
C ASP A 56 0.37 4.98 -9.92
N LEU A 57 -0.90 5.13 -9.53
CA LEU A 57 -1.77 4.00 -9.16
C LEU A 57 -2.07 3.08 -10.35
N GLY A 58 -2.15 3.62 -11.56
CA GLY A 58 -2.44 2.87 -12.79
C GLY A 58 -1.29 1.98 -13.26
N GLU A 59 -0.07 2.23 -12.80
CA GLU A 59 1.14 1.45 -13.09
C GLU A 59 1.28 0.20 -12.20
N LEU A 60 0.47 0.09 -11.14
CA LEU A 60 0.49 -1.03 -10.22
C LEU A 60 0.03 -2.34 -10.86
N ASP A 61 0.68 -3.44 -10.48
CA ASP A 61 0.31 -4.79 -10.88
C ASP A 61 -1.05 -5.18 -10.26
N LYS A 62 -2.05 -5.45 -11.11
CA LYS A 62 -3.41 -5.76 -10.68
C LYS A 62 -3.55 -7.13 -10.02
N ASP A 63 -2.56 -8.00 -10.18
CA ASP A 63 -2.54 -9.34 -9.58
C ASP A 63 -1.78 -9.37 -8.24
N ALA A 64 -1.15 -8.26 -7.85
CA ALA A 64 -0.45 -8.14 -6.57
C ALA A 64 -1.40 -7.88 -5.38
N HIS A 65 -0.95 -8.25 -4.19
CA HIS A 65 -1.67 -7.96 -2.94
C HIS A 65 -1.15 -6.66 -2.33
N TYR A 66 -2.04 -5.70 -2.07
CA TYR A 66 -1.68 -4.41 -1.50
C TYR A 66 -2.24 -4.24 -0.09
N VAL A 67 -1.41 -3.68 0.80
CA VAL A 67 -1.84 -3.08 2.07
C VAL A 67 -1.59 -1.59 1.96
N VAL A 68 -2.63 -0.80 2.20
CA VAL A 68 -2.58 0.67 2.10
C VAL A 68 -2.64 1.25 3.50
N PHE A 69 -1.83 2.29 3.76
CA PHE A 69 -1.89 3.08 4.99
C PHE A 69 -1.61 4.57 4.73
#